data_AF-A0A838D275-F1
#
_entry.id   AF-A0A838D275-F1
#
_cell.length_a   1.000
_cell.length_b   1.000
_cell.length_c   1.000
_cell.angle_alpha   90.00
_cell.angle_beta   90.00
_cell.angle_gamma   90.00
#
_symmetry.space_group_name_H-M   'P 1'
#
loop_
_entity.id
_entity.type
_entity.pdbx_description
1 polymer ?
#
loop_
_entity_poly.entity_id
_entity_poly.type
_entity_poly.pdbx_seq_one_letter_code
_entity_poly.pdbx_strand_id
1 'polypeptide(L)'
;IKIGDAYNGIEKKYDLIFVGWMEPGVDYRDKIAASTDVIITTLDQGLSLAAEFEGHGFEKIASWITPSWEDINIEITNKYYSKISNGTIELLKELRGAHNLWYVYSKPKYKDTIKETLRKCLKHEGQKEIHTYEFEDVLDDAGYGYLESIKTSNEEYLLWNIVFTT
;
A
#
# COMPACT_ATOMS: atom_id res chain seq x y z
N ILE A 1 -0.17 -14.67 12.26
CA ILE A 1 0.16 -13.22 12.24
C ILE A 1 0.11 -12.73 13.67
N LYS A 2 1.17 -12.07 14.18
CA LYS A 2 1.19 -11.47 15.53
C LYS A 2 1.09 -9.96 15.37
N ILE A 3 0.05 -9.36 15.94
CA ILE A 3 -0.11 -7.91 16.02
C ILE A 3 0.46 -7.46 17.36
N GLY A 4 1.25 -6.40 17.37
CA GLY A 4 1.87 -5.90 18.60
C GLY A 4 2.25 -4.44 18.46
N ASP A 5 2.24 -3.75 19.59
CA ASP A 5 2.73 -2.37 19.71
C ASP A 5 4.26 -2.36 19.63
N ALA A 6 4.85 -1.45 18.86
CA ALA A 6 6.31 -1.33 18.73
C ALA A 6 7.01 -1.03 20.08
N TYR A 7 6.33 -0.38 21.03
CA TYR A 7 6.86 -0.11 22.38
C TYR A 7 7.28 -1.39 23.10
N ASN A 8 6.42 -2.42 23.10
CA ASN A 8 6.60 -3.67 23.86
C ASN A 8 6.65 -4.95 22.99
N GLY A 9 6.49 -4.82 21.67
CA GLY A 9 6.21 -5.96 20.78
C GLY A 9 7.41 -6.48 19.97
N ILE A 10 8.51 -5.73 19.95
CA ILE A 10 9.70 -6.07 19.17
C ILE A 10 10.83 -6.51 20.11
N GLU A 11 10.74 -7.76 20.57
CA GLU A 11 11.69 -8.38 21.52
C GLU A 11 12.59 -9.44 20.87
N LYS A 12 12.34 -9.75 19.60
CA LYS A 12 13.05 -10.77 18.84
C LYS A 12 13.12 -10.39 17.37
N LYS A 13 13.91 -11.17 16.61
CA LYS A 13 13.96 -11.05 15.16
C LYS A 13 12.71 -11.64 14.50
N TYR A 14 12.20 -10.96 13.50
CA TYR A 14 11.08 -11.36 12.65
C TYR A 14 11.54 -11.45 11.20
N ASP A 15 10.87 -12.29 10.41
CA ASP A 15 11.16 -12.43 8.97
C ASP A 15 10.71 -11.19 8.18
N LEU A 16 9.62 -10.57 8.65
CA LEU A 16 8.99 -9.40 8.05
C LEU A 16 8.31 -8.59 9.16
N ILE A 17 8.38 -7.26 9.06
CA ILE A 17 7.56 -6.35 9.87
C ILE A 17 6.73 -5.48 8.93
N PHE A 18 5.45 -5.35 9.23
CA PHE A 18 4.55 -4.40 8.61
C PHE A 18 4.42 -3.16 9.48
N VAL A 19 4.66 -1.97 8.92
CA VAL A 19 4.55 -0.69 9.61
C VAL A 19 3.38 0.07 8.99
N GLY A 20 2.25 0.07 9.70
CA GLY A 20 1.04 0.77 9.26
C GLY A 20 1.04 2.25 9.61
N TRP A 21 1.57 2.57 10.80
CA TRP A 21 1.56 3.91 11.37
C TRP A 21 2.62 4.00 12.47
N MET A 22 3.09 5.22 12.74
CA MET A 22 3.99 5.54 13.84
C MET A 22 3.44 6.74 14.61
N GLU A 23 3.44 6.65 15.94
CA GLU A 23 2.94 7.72 16.79
C GLU A 23 3.75 9.03 16.57
N PRO A 24 3.09 10.19 16.41
CA PRO A 24 3.78 11.46 16.27
C PRO A 24 4.74 11.74 17.42
N GLY A 25 5.97 12.15 17.08
CA GLY A 25 6.99 12.49 18.07
C GLY A 25 7.78 11.28 18.60
N VAL A 26 7.51 10.06 18.11
CA VAL A 26 8.27 8.87 18.45
C VAL A 26 8.85 8.22 17.20
N ASP A 27 10.12 7.81 17.27
CA ASP A 27 10.82 7.14 16.17
C ASP A 27 11.24 5.72 16.58
N TYR A 28 10.60 4.72 16.00
CA TYR A 28 10.95 3.30 16.23
C TYR A 28 11.79 2.69 15.12
N ARG A 29 12.19 3.46 14.11
CA ARG A 29 12.79 2.90 12.90
C ARG A 29 14.07 2.13 13.19
N ASP A 30 14.91 2.62 14.10
CA ASP A 30 16.12 1.90 14.52
C ASP A 30 15.79 0.56 15.23
N LYS A 31 14.78 0.55 16.09
CA LYS A 31 14.35 -0.67 16.80
C LYS A 31 13.76 -1.71 15.82
N ILE A 32 12.94 -1.25 14.88
CA ILE A 32 12.38 -2.06 13.79
C ILE A 32 13.52 -2.59 12.92
N ALA A 33 14.43 -1.71 12.50
CA ALA A 33 15.57 -2.01 11.63
C ALA A 33 16.53 -3.06 12.22
N ALA A 34 16.66 -3.11 13.54
CA ALA A 34 17.44 -4.12 14.25
C ALA A 34 16.76 -5.51 14.29
N SER A 35 15.45 -5.56 14.06
CA SER A 35 14.61 -6.72 14.38
C SER A 35 14.01 -7.40 13.15
N THR A 36 14.31 -6.93 11.95
CA THR A 36 13.95 -7.58 10.68
C THR A 36 14.96 -7.22 9.61
N ASP A 37 15.01 -8.04 8.56
CA ASP A 37 15.77 -7.73 7.35
C ASP A 37 14.85 -7.23 6.19
N VAL A 38 13.52 -7.28 6.37
CA VAL A 38 12.51 -6.85 5.39
C VAL A 38 11.39 -6.09 6.10
N ILE A 39 10.96 -4.97 5.51
CA ILE A 39 9.90 -4.11 6.04
C ILE A 39 8.91 -3.80 4.90
N ILE A 40 7.62 -3.83 5.20
CA ILE A 40 6.58 -3.26 4.34
C ILE A 40 5.95 -2.11 5.12
N THR A 41 5.83 -0.95 4.49
CA THR A 41 5.15 0.21 5.08
C THR A 41 4.07 0.74 4.16
N THR A 42 3.05 1.34 4.74
CA THR A 42 2.06 2.14 4.01
C THR A 42 2.07 3.58 4.51
N LEU A 43 1.72 4.52 3.63
CA LEU A 43 1.67 5.96 3.90
C LEU A 43 0.45 6.54 3.20
N ASP A 44 -0.40 7.25 3.93
CA ASP A 44 -1.48 8.01 3.32
C ASP A 44 -0.90 9.26 2.65
N GLN A 45 -1.22 9.48 1.37
CA GLN A 45 -0.72 10.65 0.65
C GLN A 45 -1.22 11.95 1.33
N GLY A 46 -0.29 12.79 1.78
CA GLY A 46 -0.59 14.05 2.48
C GLY A 46 -0.22 14.07 3.96
N LEU A 47 0.01 12.91 4.58
CA LEU A 47 0.56 12.78 5.94
C LEU A 47 1.98 12.22 5.84
N SER A 48 2.91 13.02 5.31
CA SER A 48 4.33 12.66 5.29
C SER A 48 4.92 12.77 6.68
N LEU A 49 4.87 11.69 7.45
CA LEU A 49 5.62 11.55 8.69
C LEU A 49 6.20 10.13 8.82
N ALA A 50 7.47 10.01 8.43
CA ALA A 50 8.47 9.19 9.11
C ALA A 50 8.45 7.65 8.99
N ALA A 51 7.91 7.05 7.93
CA ALA A 51 8.05 5.59 7.70
C ALA A 51 9.07 5.20 6.61
N GLU A 52 9.95 6.11 6.20
CA GLU A 52 11.06 5.83 5.29
C GLU A 52 12.24 5.19 6.04
N PHE A 53 12.84 4.15 5.44
CA PHE A 53 13.89 3.33 6.07
C PHE A 53 15.26 3.40 5.36
N GLU A 54 15.41 4.20 4.31
CA GLU A 54 16.68 4.41 3.61
C GLU A 54 17.80 4.86 4.57
N GLY A 55 17.48 5.73 5.53
CA GLY A 55 18.41 6.20 6.57
C GLY A 55 18.78 5.15 7.64
N HIS A 56 18.10 3.99 7.65
CA HIS A 56 18.23 2.95 8.68
C HIS A 56 18.84 1.65 8.10
N GLY A 57 19.60 1.79 7.01
CA GLY A 57 20.33 0.71 6.36
C GLY A 57 19.45 -0.25 5.56
N PHE A 58 18.30 0.22 5.07
CA PHE A 58 17.47 -0.49 4.10
C PHE A 58 17.51 0.22 2.75
N GLU A 59 17.14 -0.50 1.70
CA GLU A 59 16.86 0.07 0.39
C GLU A 59 15.38 -0.15 0.07
N LYS A 60 14.72 0.88 -0.45
CA LYS A 60 13.40 0.71 -1.06
C LYS A 60 13.57 -0.10 -2.33
N ILE A 61 12.88 -1.23 -2.46
CA ILE A 61 13.03 -2.17 -3.58
C ILE A 61 11.80 -2.23 -4.48
N ALA A 62 10.63 -1.90 -3.95
CA ALA A 62 9.38 -1.86 -4.70
C ALA A 62 8.42 -0.87 -4.04
N SER A 63 7.50 -0.34 -4.85
CA SER A 63 6.40 0.50 -4.40
C SER A 63 5.17 0.31 -5.27
N TRP A 64 3.99 0.48 -4.70
CA TRP A 64 2.75 0.60 -5.47
C TRP A 64 1.82 1.57 -4.76
N ILE A 65 0.73 1.92 -5.43
CA ILE A 65 -0.33 2.73 -4.84
C ILE A 65 -1.62 1.94 -4.77
N THR A 66 -2.44 2.24 -3.78
CA THR A 66 -3.82 1.74 -3.65
C THR A 66 -4.73 2.92 -3.39
N PRO A 67 -6.05 2.83 -3.63
CA PRO A 67 -6.97 3.84 -3.10
C PRO A 67 -6.80 3.97 -1.58
N SER A 68 -7.06 5.16 -1.04
CA SER A 68 -7.13 5.34 0.40
C SER A 68 -8.39 4.69 0.97
N TRP A 69 -8.36 4.37 2.27
CA TRP A 69 -9.54 3.87 2.96
C TRP A 69 -10.70 4.87 2.95
N GLU A 70 -10.39 6.17 2.95
CA GLU A 70 -11.39 7.23 2.87
C GLU A 70 -12.09 7.23 1.51
N ASP A 71 -11.31 7.20 0.42
CA ASP A 71 -11.83 7.16 -0.95
C ASP A 71 -12.71 5.91 -1.17
N ILE A 72 -12.26 4.73 -0.72
CA ILE A 72 -13.07 3.50 -0.75
C ILE A 72 -14.40 3.70 0.01
N ASN A 73 -14.34 4.23 1.24
CA ASN A 73 -15.52 4.38 2.08
C ASN A 73 -16.53 5.37 1.49
N ILE A 74 -16.05 6.49 0.93
CA ILE A 74 -16.87 7.47 0.24
C ILE A 74 -17.59 6.82 -0.95
N GLU A 75 -16.90 6.04 -1.77
CA GLU A 75 -17.48 5.41 -2.95
C GLU A 75 -18.51 4.34 -2.60
N ILE A 76 -18.20 3.49 -1.63
CA ILE A 76 -19.16 2.49 -1.13
C ILE A 76 -20.40 3.22 -0.58
N THR A 77 -20.22 4.29 0.18
CA THR A 77 -21.32 5.10 0.74
C THR A 77 -22.16 5.75 -0.36
N ASN A 78 -21.52 6.35 -1.36
CA ASN A 78 -22.17 6.99 -2.50
C ASN A 78 -22.96 6.00 -3.34
N LYS A 79 -22.38 4.83 -3.64
CA LYS A 79 -22.97 3.81 -4.52
C LYS A 79 -24.10 3.02 -3.86
N TYR A 80 -23.92 2.60 -2.61
CA TYR A 80 -24.82 1.64 -1.97
C TYR A 80 -25.72 2.22 -0.88
N TYR A 81 -25.33 3.33 -0.26
CA TYR A 81 -25.99 3.83 0.94
C TYR A 81 -26.60 5.23 0.80
N SER A 82 -26.36 5.90 -0.33
CA SER A 82 -26.82 7.28 -0.57
C SER A 82 -27.90 7.34 -1.66
N LYS A 83 -28.85 8.27 -1.51
CA LYS A 83 -29.89 8.55 -2.52
C LYS A 83 -29.47 9.67 -3.47
N ILE A 84 -28.23 9.60 -3.95
CA ILE A 84 -27.69 10.57 -4.91
C ILE A 84 -27.86 10.06 -6.34
N SER A 85 -27.95 10.99 -7.30
CA SER A 85 -28.15 10.62 -8.70
C SER A 85 -26.86 10.06 -9.31
N ASN A 86 -26.97 9.18 -10.31
CA ASN A 86 -25.79 8.65 -11.01
C ASN A 86 -24.91 9.77 -11.58
N GLY A 87 -25.48 10.87 -12.07
CA GLY A 87 -24.69 12.02 -12.55
C GLY A 87 -23.89 12.71 -11.45
N THR A 88 -24.42 12.74 -10.22
CA THR A 88 -23.70 13.24 -9.04
C THR A 88 -22.60 12.28 -8.63
N ILE A 89 -22.85 10.96 -8.68
CA ILE A 89 -21.84 9.94 -8.39
C ILE A 89 -20.66 10.12 -9.34
N GLU A 90 -20.87 10.15 -10.66
CA GLU A 90 -19.79 10.32 -11.64
C GLU A 90 -19.00 11.62 -11.41
N LEU A 91 -19.67 12.73 -11.05
CA LEU A 91 -18.96 13.97 -10.70
C LEU A 91 -18.07 13.82 -9.46
N LEU A 92 -18.54 13.11 -8.43
CA LEU A 92 -17.76 12.86 -7.21
C LEU A 92 -16.57 11.93 -7.47
N LYS A 93 -16.69 11.00 -8.41
CA LYS A 93 -15.57 10.13 -8.82
C LYS A 93 -14.38 10.92 -9.36
N GLU A 94 -14.64 12.01 -10.08
CA GLU A 94 -13.58 12.89 -10.60
C GLU A 94 -12.85 13.68 -9.50
N LEU A 95 -13.38 13.69 -8.27
CA LEU A 95 -12.74 14.33 -7.12
C LEU A 95 -11.87 13.37 -6.30
N ARG A 96 -11.81 12.08 -6.69
CA ARG A 96 -10.93 11.08 -6.08
C ARG A 96 -9.48 11.49 -6.29
N GLY A 97 -8.64 11.12 -5.34
CA GLY A 97 -7.22 11.45 -5.43
C GLY A 97 -6.43 11.07 -4.20
N ALA A 98 -7.10 10.70 -3.10
CA ALA A 98 -6.44 10.21 -1.90
C ALA A 98 -6.05 8.75 -2.11
N HIS A 99 -4.76 8.49 -2.04
CA HIS A 99 -4.21 7.15 -2.22
C HIS A 99 -3.20 6.81 -1.13
N ASN A 100 -3.01 5.51 -0.93
CA ASN A 100 -2.02 4.98 -0.02
C ASN A 100 -0.81 4.54 -0.83
N LEU A 101 0.36 4.97 -0.40
CA LEU A 101 1.65 4.58 -0.94
C LEU A 101 2.13 3.37 -0.15
N TRP A 102 2.48 2.31 -0.84
CA TRP A 102 3.04 1.10 -0.24
C TRP A 102 4.48 0.96 -0.65
N TYR A 103 5.38 0.77 0.32
CA TYR A 103 6.81 0.57 0.08
C TYR A 103 7.30 -0.73 0.67
N VAL A 104 8.16 -1.41 -0.09
CA VAL A 104 8.91 -2.57 0.37
C VAL A 104 10.36 -2.17 0.54
N TYR A 105 10.87 -2.42 1.73
CA TYR A 105 12.23 -2.16 2.14
C TYR A 105 12.94 -3.46 2.46
N SER A 106 14.20 -3.55 2.04
CA SER A 106 15.06 -4.72 2.32
C SER A 106 16.45 -4.29 2.72
N LYS A 107 17.11 -5.07 3.58
CA LYS A 107 18.57 -5.01 3.70
C LYS A 107 19.22 -5.34 2.34
N PRO A 108 20.37 -4.74 1.99
CA PRO A 108 20.98 -4.89 0.66
C PRO A 108 21.17 -6.36 0.24
N LYS A 109 21.54 -7.23 1.18
CA LYS A 109 21.79 -8.67 0.92
C LYS A 109 20.58 -9.46 0.39
N TYR A 110 19.34 -8.98 0.56
CA TYR A 110 18.13 -9.66 0.09
C TYR A 110 17.39 -8.94 -1.05
N LYS A 111 17.88 -7.76 -1.47
CA LYS A 111 17.22 -6.90 -2.45
C LYS A 111 16.84 -7.65 -3.73
N ASP A 112 17.80 -8.32 -4.35
CA ASP A 112 17.58 -8.98 -5.64
C ASP A 112 16.65 -10.19 -5.52
N THR A 113 16.83 -10.99 -4.47
CA THR A 113 15.97 -12.15 -4.20
C THR A 113 14.50 -11.75 -4.02
N ILE A 114 14.23 -10.66 -3.29
CA ILE A 114 12.85 -10.20 -3.09
C ILE A 114 12.28 -9.61 -4.38
N LYS A 115 13.05 -8.78 -5.12
CA LYS A 115 12.62 -8.26 -6.43
C LYS A 115 12.27 -9.38 -7.40
N GLU A 116 13.11 -10.41 -7.51
CA GLU A 116 12.84 -11.57 -8.36
C GLU A 116 11.61 -12.36 -7.91
N THR A 117 11.42 -12.52 -6.60
CA THR A 117 10.26 -13.23 -6.04
C THR A 117 8.97 -12.49 -6.36
N LEU A 118 8.93 -11.18 -6.12
CA LEU A 118 7.76 -10.34 -6.45
C LEU A 118 7.45 -10.39 -7.96
N ARG A 119 8.47 -10.32 -8.83
CA ARG A 119 8.27 -10.46 -10.29
C ARG A 119 7.72 -11.83 -10.68
N LYS A 120 8.12 -12.90 -9.99
CA LYS A 120 7.56 -14.24 -10.21
C LYS A 120 6.10 -14.32 -9.77
N CYS A 121 5.76 -13.73 -8.61
CA CYS A 121 4.39 -13.64 -8.12
C CYS A 121 3.49 -12.90 -9.12
N LEU A 122 3.88 -11.72 -9.59
CA LEU A 122 3.12 -10.96 -10.59
C LEU A 122 2.87 -11.74 -11.88
N LYS A 123 3.88 -12.47 -12.37
CA LYS A 123 3.72 -13.34 -13.55
C LYS A 123 2.73 -14.47 -13.31
N HIS A 124 2.69 -15.01 -12.09
CA HIS A 124 1.77 -16.07 -11.73
C HIS A 124 0.34 -15.55 -11.59
N GLU A 125 0.17 -14.36 -11.00
CA GLU A 125 -1.12 -13.69 -10.85
C GLU A 125 -1.75 -13.38 -12.21
N GLY A 126 -0.96 -12.89 -13.17
CA GLY A 126 -1.46 -12.64 -14.53
C GLY A 126 -1.74 -13.89 -15.40
N GLN A 127 -1.44 -15.10 -14.92
CA GLN A 127 -1.59 -16.36 -15.69
C GLN A 127 -2.75 -17.24 -15.26
N LYS A 128 -3.31 -17.02 -14.08
CA LYS A 128 -4.43 -17.80 -13.56
C LYS A 128 -5.69 -16.94 -13.62
N GLU A 129 -6.82 -17.57 -13.89
CA GLU A 129 -8.10 -17.14 -13.32
C GLU A 129 -7.98 -17.34 -11.81
N ILE A 130 -7.27 -16.43 -11.13
CA ILE A 130 -7.31 -16.38 -9.68
C ILE A 130 -8.72 -15.93 -9.35
N HIS A 131 -9.43 -16.74 -8.57
CA HIS A 131 -10.64 -16.28 -7.92
C HIS A 131 -10.26 -15.04 -7.11
N THR A 132 -10.73 -13.88 -7.57
CA THR A 132 -10.73 -12.66 -6.78
C THR A 132 -11.48 -12.95 -5.49
N TYR A 133 -11.02 -12.36 -4.40
CA TYR A 133 -11.82 -12.41 -3.18
C TYR A 133 -13.11 -11.60 -3.42
N GLU A 134 -14.24 -12.01 -2.84
CA GLU A 134 -15.53 -11.31 -3.06
C GLU A 134 -15.48 -9.80 -2.73
N PHE A 135 -14.58 -9.39 -1.83
CA PHE A 135 -14.39 -7.98 -1.50
C PHE A 135 -13.63 -7.20 -2.60
N GLU A 136 -12.79 -7.87 -3.39
CA GLU A 136 -12.07 -7.26 -4.52
C GLU A 136 -13.05 -6.88 -5.62
N ASP A 137 -14.06 -7.72 -5.87
CA ASP A 137 -15.14 -7.40 -6.82
C ASP A 137 -15.84 -6.08 -6.45
N VAL A 138 -16.02 -5.79 -5.14
CA VAL A 138 -16.61 -4.52 -4.66
C VAL A 138 -15.70 -3.32 -4.97
N LEU A 139 -14.38 -3.51 -4.89
CA LEU A 139 -13.39 -2.47 -5.20
C LEU A 139 -13.34 -2.21 -6.71
N ASP A 140 -13.33 -3.27 -7.52
CA ASP A 140 -13.41 -3.18 -8.98
C ASP A 140 -14.67 -2.44 -9.42
N ASP A 141 -15.81 -2.79 -8.81
CA ASP A 141 -17.10 -2.16 -9.05
C ASP A 141 -17.16 -0.67 -8.65
N ALA A 142 -16.29 -0.27 -7.71
CA ALA A 142 -16.13 1.11 -7.28
C ALA A 142 -15.14 1.88 -8.18
N GLY A 143 -14.52 1.24 -9.17
CA GLY A 143 -13.50 1.86 -10.01
C GLY A 143 -12.15 1.98 -9.29
N TYR A 144 -11.77 0.92 -8.57
CA TYR A 144 -10.45 0.76 -7.96
C TYR A 144 -9.78 -0.55 -8.35
N GLY A 145 -10.04 -1.04 -9.56
CA GLY A 145 -9.51 -2.32 -10.01
C GLY A 145 -8.03 -2.32 -10.34
N TYR A 146 -7.50 -3.52 -10.61
CA TYR A 146 -6.11 -3.72 -10.99
C TYR A 146 -5.75 -2.92 -12.26
N LEU A 147 -4.68 -2.10 -12.18
CA LEU A 147 -4.23 -1.17 -13.24
C LEU A 147 -5.26 -0.10 -13.64
N GLU A 148 -6.29 0.12 -12.81
CA GLU A 148 -7.17 1.25 -13.03
C GLU A 148 -6.40 2.57 -12.86
N SER A 149 -6.67 3.51 -13.76
CA SER A 149 -6.00 4.79 -13.79
C SER A 149 -6.68 5.77 -12.85
N ILE A 150 -5.92 6.36 -11.93
CA ILE A 150 -6.35 7.50 -11.14
C ILE A 150 -5.55 8.72 -11.57
N LYS A 151 -6.27 9.78 -11.89
CA LYS A 151 -5.70 11.09 -12.20
C LYS A 151 -5.67 11.94 -10.96
N THR A 152 -4.47 12.30 -10.54
CA THR A 152 -4.26 13.44 -9.64
C THR A 152 -3.95 14.67 -10.47
N SER A 153 -3.97 15.86 -9.85
CA SER A 153 -3.93 17.15 -10.57
C SER A 153 -2.80 17.30 -11.59
N ASN A 154 -1.68 16.58 -11.45
CA ASN A 154 -0.54 16.65 -12.36
C ASN A 154 0.02 15.28 -12.82
N GLU A 155 -0.47 14.15 -12.29
CA GLU A 155 0.08 12.82 -12.56
C GLU A 155 -1.02 11.76 -12.66
N GLU A 156 -0.83 10.83 -13.60
CA GLU A 156 -1.67 9.67 -13.78
C GLU A 156 -0.96 8.45 -13.18
N TYR A 157 -1.65 7.75 -12.28
CA TYR A 157 -1.12 6.57 -11.62
C TYR A 157 -1.97 5.34 -11.94
N LEU A 158 -1.32 4.18 -12.03
CA LEU A 158 -2.00 2.90 -12.16
C LEU A 158 -2.08 2.25 -10.78
N LEU A 159 -3.31 2.00 -10.32
CA LEU A 159 -3.54 1.32 -9.05
C LEU A 159 -2.96 -0.09 -9.07
N TRP A 160 -2.45 -0.52 -7.91
CA TRP A 160 -1.91 -1.86 -7.67
C TRP A 160 -0.67 -2.21 -8.51
N ASN A 161 -0.21 -1.31 -9.37
CA ASN A 161 0.97 -1.52 -10.21
C ASN A 161 2.25 -1.48 -9.36
N ILE A 162 2.96 -2.60 -9.29
CA ILE A 162 4.23 -2.68 -8.57
C ILE A 162 5.36 -2.08 -9.43
N VAL A 163 5.87 -0.95 -8.96
CA VAL A 163 7.05 -0.28 -9.50
C VAL A 163 8.29 -0.74 -8.73
N PHE A 164 9.24 -1.36 -9.41
CA PHE A 164 10.53 -1.72 -8.82
C PHE A 164 11.49 -0.54 -8.93
N THR A 165 12.16 -0.20 -7.83
CA THR A 165 13.27 0.77 -7.87
C THR A 165 14.44 0.20 -8.68
N THR A 166 15.29 1.06 -9.22
CA THR A 166 16.53 0.64 -9.89
C THR A 166 17.62 0.17 -8.93
#